data_AF-A0A7C0X6P3-F1
#
_entry.id   AF-A0A7C0X6P3-F1
#
_cell.length_a   1.000
_cell.length_b   1.000
_cell.length_c   1.000
_cell.angle_alpha   90.00
_cell.angle_beta   90.00
_cell.angle_gamma   90.00
#
_symmetry.space_group_name_H-M   'P 1'
#
loop_
_entity.id
_entity.type
_entity.pdbx_description
1 polymer ?
#
loop_
_entity_poly.entity_id
_entity_poly.type
_entity_poly.pdbx_seq_one_letter_code
_entity_poly.pdbx_strand_id
1 'polypeptide(L)'
;MKVDLKLIPSEVLDYDVRDRMVVVVDVFRATSTMITALSNGVDYVLPVEEVEEAFQLRKILKGDVILAGERKSLKIEGFDLCNSPTEILRRKDDLPGKGMILTTTNGTKAIT
;
A
#
# COMPACT_ATOMS: atom_id res chain seq x y z
N MET A 1 -4.87 -28.44 7.61
CA MET A 1 -4.75 -27.04 7.14
C MET A 1 -5.29 -26.98 5.72
N LYS A 2 -6.29 -26.14 5.44
CA LYS A 2 -6.83 -25.93 4.09
C LYS A 2 -6.20 -24.67 3.51
N VAL A 3 -5.67 -24.75 2.31
CA VAL A 3 -5.07 -23.63 1.58
C VAL A 3 -5.86 -23.46 0.27
N ASP A 4 -6.22 -22.23 -0.04
CA ASP A 4 -6.88 -21.83 -1.28
C ASP A 4 -6.10 -20.65 -1.87
N LEU A 5 -6.12 -20.50 -3.19
CA LEU A 5 -5.39 -19.47 -3.91
C LEU A 5 -6.38 -18.74 -4.82
N LYS A 6 -6.37 -17.41 -4.73
CA LYS A 6 -7.05 -16.51 -5.67
C LYS A 6 -5.97 -15.70 -6.38
N LEU A 7 -6.00 -15.70 -7.71
CA LEU A 7 -4.90 -15.15 -8.52
C LEU A 7 -5.06 -13.65 -8.78
N ILE A 8 -6.29 -13.16 -8.78
CA ILE A 8 -6.62 -11.76 -9.04
C ILE A 8 -7.59 -11.23 -7.97
N PRO A 9 -7.55 -9.92 -7.64
CA PRO A 9 -8.40 -9.35 -6.59
C PRO A 9 -9.90 -9.62 -6.80
N SER A 10 -10.37 -9.59 -8.04
CA SER A 10 -11.79 -9.79 -8.36
C SER A 10 -12.31 -11.19 -8.01
N GLU A 11 -11.45 -12.20 -7.87
CA GLU A 11 -11.86 -13.55 -7.43
C GLU A 11 -12.18 -13.61 -5.93
N VAL A 12 -11.77 -12.59 -5.16
CA VAL A 12 -12.02 -12.51 -3.72
C VAL A 12 -13.36 -11.82 -3.43
N LEU A 13 -13.87 -10.98 -4.34
CA LEU A 13 -15.09 -10.20 -4.13
C LEU A 13 -16.32 -11.05 -3.77
N ASP A 14 -16.46 -12.21 -4.41
CA ASP A 14 -17.56 -13.15 -4.17
C ASP A 14 -17.16 -14.30 -3.21
N TYR A 15 -15.99 -14.22 -2.59
CA TYR A 15 -15.45 -15.27 -1.74
C TYR A 15 -15.50 -14.88 -0.26
N ASP A 16 -16.20 -15.67 0.55
CA ASP A 16 -16.27 -15.43 1.99
C ASP A 16 -14.94 -15.76 2.68
N VAL A 17 -14.21 -14.70 3.03
CA VAL A 17 -12.94 -14.75 3.76
C VAL A 17 -13.11 -14.63 5.27
N ARG A 18 -14.32 -14.51 5.81
CA ARG A 18 -14.55 -14.46 7.26
C ARG A 18 -14.02 -15.72 7.94
N ASP A 19 -13.47 -15.54 9.14
CA ASP A 19 -12.85 -16.60 9.95
C ASP A 19 -11.69 -17.34 9.25
N ARG A 20 -11.02 -16.69 8.29
CA ARG A 20 -9.83 -17.21 7.59
C ARG A 20 -8.64 -16.30 7.74
N MET A 21 -7.45 -16.89 7.69
CA MET A 21 -6.20 -16.16 7.53
C MET A 21 -6.01 -15.84 6.04
N VAL A 22 -6.02 -14.54 5.70
CA VAL A 22 -5.79 -14.06 4.33
C VAL A 22 -4.37 -13.53 4.23
N VAL A 23 -3.65 -13.95 3.20
CA VAL A 23 -2.30 -13.45 2.88
C VAL A 23 -2.36 -12.81 1.50
N VAL A 24 -2.23 -11.49 1.46
CA VAL A 24 -2.17 -10.74 0.20
C VAL A 24 -0.74 -10.73 -0.32
N VAL A 25 -0.57 -11.02 -1.61
CA VAL A 25 0.73 -11.07 -2.27
C VAL A 25 0.70 -10.23 -3.54
N ASP A 26 1.42 -9.11 -3.52
CA ASP A 26 1.73 -8.29 -4.70
C ASP A 26 3.23 -7.94 -4.66
N VAL A 27 4.04 -8.94 -5.04
CA VAL A 27 5.50 -8.85 -4.99
C VAL A 27 6.03 -7.69 -5.86
N PHE A 28 5.35 -7.37 -6.96
CA PHE A 28 5.75 -6.32 -7.90
C PHE A 28 4.63 -5.27 -8.08
N ARG A 29 4.46 -4.35 -7.13
CA ARG A 29 5.39 -4.00 -6.03
C ARG A 29 4.72 -3.66 -4.71
N ALA A 30 3.39 -3.68 -4.62
CA ALA A 30 2.69 -3.08 -3.48
C ALA A 30 3.11 -3.69 -2.14
N THR A 31 3.04 -5.02 -1.96
CA THR A 31 3.36 -5.64 -0.66
C THR A 31 4.85 -5.56 -0.35
N SER A 32 5.72 -5.63 -1.37
CA SER A 32 7.16 -5.39 -1.19
C SER A 32 7.45 -3.96 -0.71
N THR A 33 6.77 -2.96 -1.27
CA THR A 33 6.91 -1.55 -0.84
C THR A 33 6.40 -1.36 0.59
N MET A 34 5.23 -1.92 0.92
CA MET A 34 4.64 -1.87 2.26
C MET A 34 5.58 -2.45 3.31
N ILE A 35 6.07 -3.68 3.10
CA ILE A 35 6.98 -4.35 4.03
C ILE A 35 8.29 -3.57 4.17
N THR A 36 8.81 -3.02 3.08
CA THR A 36 10.03 -2.21 3.11
C THR A 36 9.81 -0.93 3.92
N ALA A 37 8.67 -0.26 3.76
CA ALA A 37 8.34 0.96 4.51
C ALA A 37 8.22 0.68 6.02
N LEU A 38 7.41 -0.32 6.39
CA LEU A 38 7.22 -0.72 7.80
C LEU A 38 8.53 -1.16 8.45
N SER A 39 9.36 -1.93 7.75
CA SER A 39 10.66 -2.39 8.26
C SER A 39 11.68 -1.26 8.45
N ASN A 40 11.43 -0.07 7.89
CA ASN A 40 12.28 1.11 8.02
C ASN A 40 11.61 2.24 8.84
N GLY A 41 10.62 1.90 9.67
CA GLY A 41 10.12 2.80 10.72
C GLY A 41 8.88 3.62 10.38
N VAL A 42 8.23 3.38 9.24
CA VAL A 42 6.89 3.91 9.00
C VAL A 42 5.92 3.32 10.02
N ASP A 43 5.13 4.17 10.69
CA ASP A 43 4.26 3.76 11.81
C ASP A 43 3.09 2.90 11.34
N TYR A 44 2.53 3.20 10.16
CA TYR A 44 1.45 2.45 9.54
C TYR A 44 1.42 2.68 8.02
N VAL A 45 0.86 1.73 7.30
CA VAL A 45 0.49 1.90 5.89
C VAL A 45 -1.02 1.83 5.75
N LEU A 46 -1.62 2.85 5.15
CA LEU A 46 -3.04 2.94 4.85
C LEU A 46 -3.24 2.72 3.34
N PRO A 47 -3.62 1.51 2.90
CA PRO A 47 -3.97 1.26 1.51
C PRO A 47 -5.30 1.92 1.16
N VAL A 48 -5.36 2.59 0.01
CA VAL A 48 -6.57 3.23 -0.52
C VAL A 48 -6.72 2.94 -2.00
N GLU A 49 -7.96 2.96 -2.50
CA GLU A 49 -8.23 2.67 -3.90
C GLU A 49 -7.89 3.86 -4.78
N GLU A 50 -8.40 5.05 -4.42
CA GLU A 50 -8.37 6.21 -5.29
C GLU A 50 -7.35 7.28 -4.89
N VAL A 51 -6.87 8.02 -5.90
CA VAL A 51 -5.86 9.07 -5.71
C VAL A 51 -6.42 10.23 -4.90
N GLU A 52 -7.66 10.60 -5.18
CA GLU A 52 -8.38 11.67 -4.50
C GLU A 52 -8.56 11.36 -3.02
N GLU A 53 -8.86 10.10 -2.69
CA GLU A 53 -8.97 9.61 -1.32
C GLU A 53 -7.64 9.80 -0.56
N ALA A 54 -6.51 9.46 -1.20
CA ALA A 54 -5.19 9.66 -0.60
C ALA A 54 -4.91 11.13 -0.26
N PHE A 55 -5.23 12.05 -1.17
CA PHE A 55 -5.09 13.49 -0.92
C PHE A 55 -6.05 14.01 0.16
N GLN A 56 -7.28 13.50 0.22
CA GLN A 56 -8.24 13.87 1.25
C GLN A 56 -7.78 13.40 2.63
N LEU A 57 -7.31 12.15 2.73
CA LEU A 57 -6.80 11.58 3.97
C LEU A 57 -5.58 12.34 4.51
N ARG A 58 -4.63 12.72 3.64
CA ARG A 58 -3.48 13.56 4.05
C ARG A 58 -3.90 14.88 4.71
N LYS A 59 -5.03 15.46 4.30
CA LYS A 59 -5.52 16.74 4.85
C LYS A 59 -6.13 16.59 6.25
N ILE A 60 -6.71 15.43 6.56
CA ILE A 60 -7.45 15.20 7.80
C ILE A 60 -6.64 14.44 8.85
N LEU A 61 -5.68 13.63 8.42
CA LEU A 61 -4.78 12.92 9.32
C LEU A 61 -3.84 13.93 10.00
N LYS A 62 -3.68 13.77 11.31
CA LYS A 62 -2.71 14.55 12.09
C LYS A 62 -1.34 13.87 12.00
N GLY A 63 -0.28 14.67 11.91
CA GLY A 63 1.10 14.18 11.84
C GLY A 63 1.67 14.23 10.42
N ASP A 64 2.87 13.70 10.26
CA ASP A 64 3.56 13.66 8.97
C ASP A 64 3.17 12.40 8.21
N VAL A 65 2.70 12.58 6.97
CA VAL A 65 2.12 11.52 6.15
C VAL A 65 2.72 11.58 4.75
N ILE A 66 3.25 10.44 4.32
CA ILE A 66 3.82 10.23 2.99
C ILE A 66 2.72 9.72 2.06
N LEU A 67 2.54 10.36 0.92
CA LEU A 67 1.79 9.80 -0.21
C LEU A 67 2.73 8.98 -1.09
N ALA A 68 2.45 7.69 -1.19
CA ALA A 68 3.17 6.77 -2.05
C ALA A 68 2.20 6.07 -2.99
N GLY A 69 2.63 5.73 -4.20
CA GLY A 69 1.75 5.01 -5.11
C GLY A 69 2.13 5.06 -6.57
N GLU A 70 1.32 4.41 -7.37
CA GLU A 70 1.50 4.39 -8.81
C GLU A 70 0.18 4.31 -9.58
N ARG A 71 0.26 4.78 -10.83
CA ARG A 71 -0.65 4.41 -11.92
C ARG A 71 0.21 4.10 -13.14
N LYS A 72 -0.02 2.96 -13.80
CA LYS A 72 0.77 2.49 -14.95
C LYS A 72 2.28 2.45 -14.65
N SER A 73 2.64 2.04 -13.43
CA SER A 73 4.01 1.99 -12.89
C SER A 73 4.71 3.34 -12.71
N LEU A 74 4.02 4.45 -12.95
CA LEU A 74 4.56 5.81 -12.77
C LEU A 74 4.10 6.39 -11.45
N LYS A 75 4.96 7.24 -10.86
CA LYS A 75 4.60 8.01 -9.68
C LYS A 75 3.41 8.92 -10.02
N ILE A 76 2.44 8.96 -9.13
CA ILE A 76 1.28 9.85 -9.26
C ILE A 76 1.74 11.30 -9.06
N GLU A 77 1.21 12.22 -9.86
CA GLU A 77 1.52 13.64 -9.73
C GLU A 77 1.11 14.16 -8.34
N GLY A 78 2.00 14.92 -7.70
CA GLY A 78 1.79 15.41 -6.33
C GLY A 78 2.07 14.40 -5.22
N PHE A 79 2.40 13.14 -5.54
CA PHE A 79 2.83 12.16 -4.53
C PHE A 79 4.30 12.34 -4.17
N ASP A 80 4.61 12.03 -2.91
CA ASP A 80 5.97 12.16 -2.37
C ASP A 80 6.87 11.06 -2.97
N LEU A 81 6.40 9.80 -2.98
CA LEU A 81 7.15 8.62 -3.43
C LEU A 81 6.38 7.77 -4.46
N CYS A 82 7.09 6.96 -5.25
CA CYS A 82 6.49 5.93 -6.11
C CYS A 82 6.23 4.62 -5.33
N ASN A 83 5.57 3.65 -5.96
CA ASN A 83 5.47 2.27 -5.47
C ASN A 83 6.78 1.48 -5.70
N SER A 84 7.89 1.94 -5.12
CA SER A 84 9.23 1.37 -5.33
C SER A 84 9.94 1.07 -4.00
N PRO A 85 10.21 -0.21 -3.66
CA PRO A 85 10.95 -0.58 -2.46
C PRO A 85 12.35 0.08 -2.40
N THR A 86 13.03 0.19 -3.53
CA THR A 86 14.34 0.83 -3.62
C THR A 86 14.27 2.33 -3.32
N GLU A 87 13.18 3.00 -3.70
CA GLU A 87 12.98 4.41 -3.36
C GLU A 87 12.74 4.59 -1.86
N ILE A 88 11.94 3.70 -1.25
CA ILE A 88 11.77 3.66 0.21
C ILE A 88 13.12 3.53 0.93
N LEU A 89 13.97 2.58 0.50
CA LEU A 89 15.30 2.38 1.10
C LEU A 89 16.21 3.61 0.97
N ARG A 90 16.14 4.34 -0.14
CA ARG A 90 16.90 5.59 -0.33
C ARG A 90 16.44 6.71 0.59
N ARG A 91 15.21 6.63 1.11
CA ARG A 91 14.59 7.63 1.99
C ARG A 91 14.50 7.16 3.44
N LYS A 92 15.12 6.03 3.80
CA LYS A 92 14.96 5.37 5.11
C LYS A 92 15.13 6.29 6.32
N ASP A 93 16.01 7.28 6.24
CA ASP A 93 16.29 8.18 7.37
C ASP A 93 15.17 9.22 7.58
N ASP A 94 14.31 9.43 6.57
CA ASP A 94 13.17 10.35 6.61
C ASP A 94 11.84 9.64 6.95
N LEU A 95 11.83 8.31 7.14
CA LEU A 95 10.61 7.51 7.32
C LEU A 95 10.11 7.38 8.78
N PRO A 96 10.98 7.30 9.82
CA PRO A 96 10.54 7.04 11.18
C PRO A 96 9.49 8.03 11.71
N GLY A 97 8.43 7.50 12.34
CA GLY A 97 7.37 8.31 12.96
C GLY A 97 6.37 8.92 11.97
N LYS A 98 6.38 8.47 10.70
CA LYS A 98 5.46 8.93 9.66
C LYS A 98 4.45 7.85 9.32
N GLY A 99 3.24 8.27 8.97
CA GLY A 99 2.27 7.42 8.28
C GLY A 99 2.55 7.36 6.78
N MET A 100 2.11 6.28 6.12
CA MET A 100 2.13 6.19 4.66
C MET A 100 0.74 5.88 4.12
N ILE A 101 0.23 6.70 3.22
CA ILE A 101 -0.94 6.36 2.41
C ILE A 101 -0.44 5.80 1.08
N LEU A 102 -0.92 4.61 0.72
CA LEU A 102 -0.50 3.91 -0.48
C LEU A 102 -1.69 3.64 -1.39
N THR A 103 -1.63 4.04 -2.66
CA THR A 103 -2.58 3.59 -3.69
C THR A 103 -1.84 2.98 -4.88
N THR A 104 -2.35 1.85 -5.37
CA THR A 104 -1.77 1.11 -6.49
C THR A 104 -2.87 0.59 -7.40
N THR A 105 -2.50 0.15 -8.59
CA THR A 105 -3.44 -0.38 -9.58
C THR A 105 -4.10 -1.68 -9.11
N ASN A 106 -3.34 -2.55 -8.42
CA ASN A 106 -3.76 -3.91 -8.07
C ASN A 106 -3.68 -4.20 -6.56
N GLY A 107 -2.49 -4.07 -5.96
CA GLY A 107 -2.25 -4.56 -4.59
C GLY A 107 -3.14 -3.96 -3.52
N THR A 108 -3.53 -2.68 -3.65
CA THR A 108 -4.44 -2.04 -2.69
C THR A 108 -5.88 -2.53 -2.81
N LYS A 109 -6.35 -2.83 -4.03
CA LYS A 109 -7.68 -3.44 -4.28
C LYS A 109 -7.80 -4.88 -3.80
N ALA A 110 -6.69 -5.54 -3.48
CA ALA A 110 -6.72 -6.86 -2.85
C ALA A 110 -6.94 -6.78 -1.33
N ILE A 111 -6.84 -5.57 -0.75
CA ILE A 111 -6.94 -5.31 0.69
C ILE A 111 -8.24 -4.58 1.04
N THR A 112 -8.61 -3.59 0.23
CA THR A 112 -9.81 -2.76 0.38
C THR A 112 -11.02 -3.40 -0.28
#